data_AF-M5BV23-F1
#
_entry.id   AF-M5BV23-F1
#
_cell.length_a   1.000
_cell.length_b   1.000
_cell.length_c   1.000
_cell.angle_alpha   90.00
_cell.angle_beta   90.00
_cell.angle_gamma   90.00
#
_symmetry.space_group_name_H-M   'P 1'
#
loop_
_entity.id
_entity.type
_entity.pdbx_description
1 polymer ?
#
loop_
_entity_poly.entity_id
_entity_poly.type
_entity_poly.pdbx_seq_one_letter_code
_entity_poly.pdbx_strand_id
1 'polypeptide(L)'
;MRVSIEDLEALKELNDEIEENHVEAERAMQEEIGGKDSQIRDLNQKIETLEETITDYEGTIVQFRELVGHMQGDMENLRQENQIHQSESSAQATQSAAILSLNMRLQSTAAKNQAKNIEFELRKLDAAQAKEWLGIVQPYLPQVYVEVDADATACYMFFQRLATKSELIANVVGSAHGLPESLSGSVPESLVGVCEMRGRMYHLACLCKRFASVMRKCDVNTFHAVGRLFPDLLPMEKRLDMHVDLLRRDEFRIMECVSDVAKMLLQFEHLADTAFSGFEADLAERELDLTMQLDCDLDSFVAAIGLTKTALENSIKDDDTILEYGDLDIDRTLLEPIAQILEQSKSAKIAFK
;
A
#
# COMPACT_ATOMS: atom_id res chain seq x y z
N MET A 1 27.54 65.87 -129.38
CA MET A 1 26.28 66.43 -128.86
C MET A 1 25.13 65.42 -128.77
N ARG A 2 25.10 64.32 -129.56
CA ARG A 2 24.11 63.24 -129.36
C ARG A 2 24.49 62.24 -128.25
N VAL A 3 25.76 61.80 -128.21
CA VAL A 3 26.26 60.81 -127.22
C VAL A 3 26.12 61.30 -125.76
N SER A 4 26.34 62.59 -125.50
CA SER A 4 26.19 63.15 -124.14
C SER A 4 24.74 63.28 -123.66
N ILE A 5 23.77 63.27 -124.58
CA ILE A 5 22.33 63.32 -124.24
C ILE A 5 21.85 61.89 -123.95
N GLU A 6 22.30 60.90 -124.74
CA GLU A 6 22.03 59.48 -124.48
C GLU A 6 22.61 59.02 -123.13
N ASP A 7 23.83 59.46 -122.75
CA ASP A 7 24.41 59.13 -121.43
C ASP A 7 23.63 59.77 -120.26
N LEU A 8 23.05 60.96 -120.45
CA LEU A 8 22.22 61.63 -119.44
C LEU A 8 20.81 61.03 -119.35
N GLU A 9 20.25 60.57 -120.47
CA GLU A 9 18.99 59.82 -120.50
C GLU A 9 19.16 58.45 -119.82
N ALA A 10 20.28 57.75 -120.05
CA ALA A 10 20.60 56.49 -119.36
C ALA A 10 20.81 56.66 -117.85
N LEU A 11 21.45 57.76 -117.41
CA LEU A 11 21.59 58.07 -115.97
C LEU A 11 20.25 58.43 -115.31
N LYS A 12 19.36 59.11 -116.04
CA LYS A 12 18.00 59.40 -115.57
C LYS A 12 17.19 58.11 -115.45
N GLU A 13 17.27 57.22 -116.43
CA GLU A 13 16.57 55.92 -116.41
C GLU A 13 17.09 55.03 -115.28
N LEU A 14 18.41 54.99 -115.05
CA LEU A 14 19.00 54.30 -113.89
C LEU A 14 18.58 54.92 -112.56
N ASN A 15 18.50 56.25 -112.47
CA ASN A 15 18.08 56.93 -111.24
C ASN A 15 16.59 56.70 -110.96
N ASP A 16 15.74 56.71 -111.99
CA ASP A 16 14.32 56.39 -111.90
C ASP A 16 14.15 54.91 -111.45
N GLU A 17 14.96 53.98 -111.98
CA GLU A 17 14.98 52.56 -111.56
C GLU A 17 15.48 52.36 -110.12
N ILE A 18 16.48 53.13 -109.68
CA ILE A 18 16.98 53.11 -108.29
C ILE A 18 15.93 53.70 -107.34
N GLU A 19 15.26 54.78 -107.73
CA GLU A 19 14.19 55.41 -106.94
C GLU A 19 12.98 54.47 -106.81
N GLU A 20 12.60 53.79 -107.90
CA GLU A 20 11.56 52.75 -107.87
C GLU A 20 11.95 51.59 -106.93
N ASN A 21 13.18 51.07 -107.01
CA ASN A 21 13.70 50.05 -106.10
C ASN A 21 13.72 50.52 -104.63
N HIS A 22 14.06 51.79 -104.37
CA HIS A 22 14.05 52.34 -103.02
C HIS A 22 12.63 52.46 -102.46
N VAL A 23 11.68 52.93 -103.27
CA VAL A 23 10.26 53.01 -102.90
C VAL A 23 9.69 51.61 -102.65
N GLU A 24 10.06 50.62 -103.48
CA GLU A 24 9.66 49.23 -103.27
C GLU A 24 10.27 48.63 -101.99
N ALA A 25 11.56 48.88 -101.71
CA ALA A 25 12.22 48.41 -100.49
C ALA A 25 11.66 49.07 -99.22
N GLU A 26 11.37 50.38 -99.26
CA GLU A 26 10.74 51.11 -98.16
C GLU A 26 9.33 50.56 -97.87
N ARG A 27 8.56 50.29 -98.93
CA ARG A 27 7.24 49.66 -98.82
C ARG A 27 7.33 48.26 -98.25
N ALA A 28 8.29 47.45 -98.68
CA ALA A 28 8.52 46.10 -98.14
C ALA A 28 8.89 46.14 -96.65
N MET A 29 9.73 47.09 -96.23
CA MET A 29 10.07 47.29 -94.81
C MET A 29 8.88 47.78 -93.99
N GLN A 30 8.03 48.67 -94.52
CA GLN A 30 6.79 49.10 -93.86
C GLN A 30 5.79 47.96 -93.73
N GLU A 31 5.69 47.08 -94.73
CA GLU A 31 4.88 45.86 -94.66
C GLU A 31 5.44 44.88 -93.60
N GLU A 32 6.76 44.72 -93.50
CA GLU A 32 7.38 43.89 -92.44
C GLU A 32 7.14 44.48 -91.04
N ILE A 33 7.25 45.80 -90.88
CA ILE A 33 6.96 46.51 -89.62
C ILE A 33 5.48 46.32 -89.25
N GLY A 34 4.56 46.52 -90.20
CA GLY A 34 3.14 46.28 -89.97
C GLY A 34 2.83 44.83 -89.59
N GLY A 35 3.53 43.87 -90.20
CA GLY A 35 3.47 42.46 -89.83
C GLY A 35 3.96 42.18 -88.42
N LYS A 36 5.10 42.77 -88.01
CA LYS A 36 5.64 42.64 -86.65
C LYS A 36 4.75 43.33 -85.60
N ASP A 37 4.20 44.50 -85.90
CA ASP A 37 3.27 45.19 -85.01
C ASP A 37 1.98 44.40 -84.80
N SER A 38 1.47 43.73 -85.85
CA SER A 38 0.36 42.79 -85.72
C SER A 38 0.72 41.62 -84.81
N GLN A 39 1.88 41.00 -84.99
CA GLN A 39 2.35 39.90 -84.13
C GLN A 39 2.52 40.34 -82.67
N ILE A 40 3.05 41.54 -82.42
CA ILE A 40 3.20 42.09 -81.07
C ILE A 40 1.82 42.28 -80.42
N ARG A 41 0.83 42.78 -81.15
CA ARG A 41 -0.55 42.92 -80.63
C ARG A 41 -1.16 41.56 -80.29
N ASP A 42 -1.02 40.58 -81.17
CA ASP A 42 -1.54 39.22 -80.93
C ASP A 42 -0.86 38.56 -79.71
N LEU A 43 0.45 38.75 -79.55
CA LEU A 43 1.19 38.26 -78.39
C LEU A 43 0.78 38.96 -77.10
N ASN A 44 0.57 40.28 -77.11
CA ASN A 44 0.09 41.03 -75.94
C ASN A 44 -1.31 40.60 -75.53
N GLN A 45 -2.23 40.41 -76.49
CA GLN A 45 -3.56 39.89 -76.20
C GLN A 45 -3.49 38.48 -75.59
N LYS A 46 -2.59 37.63 -76.10
CA LYS A 46 -2.35 36.31 -75.52
C LYS A 46 -1.79 36.39 -74.10
N ILE A 47 -0.88 37.33 -73.83
CA ILE A 47 -0.35 37.57 -72.47
C ILE A 47 -1.49 37.99 -71.53
N GLU A 48 -2.33 38.94 -71.91
CA GLU A 48 -3.48 39.37 -71.10
C GLU A 48 -4.42 38.19 -70.76
N THR A 49 -4.75 37.35 -71.75
CA THR A 49 -5.59 36.16 -71.49
C THR A 49 -4.92 35.16 -70.55
N LEU A 50 -3.59 35.00 -70.64
CA LEU A 50 -2.85 34.11 -69.75
C LEU A 50 -2.78 34.68 -68.33
N GLU A 51 -2.60 35.99 -68.18
CA GLU A 51 -2.62 36.68 -66.87
C GLU A 51 -3.99 36.53 -66.20
N GLU A 52 -5.08 36.68 -66.94
CA GLU A 52 -6.45 36.44 -66.42
C GLU A 52 -6.60 34.99 -65.94
N THR A 53 -6.15 34.00 -66.73
CA THR A 53 -6.21 32.59 -66.30
C THR A 53 -5.34 32.29 -65.08
N ILE A 54 -4.20 32.98 -64.92
CA ILE A 54 -3.35 32.85 -63.74
C ILE A 54 -4.10 33.39 -62.52
N THR A 55 -4.75 34.55 -62.62
CA THR A 55 -5.53 35.11 -61.50
C THR A 55 -6.69 34.21 -61.08
N ASP A 56 -7.37 33.56 -62.01
CA ASP A 56 -8.42 32.58 -61.69
C ASP A 56 -7.86 31.34 -60.97
N TYR A 57 -6.69 30.84 -61.42
CA TYR A 57 -6.02 29.73 -60.75
C TYR A 57 -5.50 30.12 -59.36
N GLU A 58 -4.98 31.32 -59.17
CA GLU A 58 -4.59 31.82 -57.85
C GLU A 58 -5.79 31.89 -56.89
N GLY A 59 -6.94 32.39 -57.35
CA GLY A 59 -8.19 32.38 -56.58
C GLY A 59 -8.62 30.96 -56.19
N THR A 60 -8.51 30.02 -57.12
CA THR A 60 -8.85 28.61 -56.88
C THR A 60 -7.87 27.96 -55.87
N ILE A 61 -6.57 28.27 -55.95
CA ILE A 61 -5.56 27.78 -55.01
C ILE A 61 -5.84 28.28 -53.59
N VAL A 62 -6.28 29.54 -53.44
CA VAL A 62 -6.64 30.09 -52.12
C VAL A 62 -7.83 29.31 -51.52
N GLN A 63 -8.88 29.04 -52.30
CA GLN A 63 -10.02 28.25 -51.84
C GLN A 63 -9.61 26.82 -51.44
N PHE A 64 -8.71 26.18 -52.20
CA PHE A 64 -8.19 24.87 -51.82
C PHE A 64 -7.36 24.92 -50.54
N ARG A 65 -6.56 25.97 -50.32
CA ARG A 65 -5.79 26.14 -49.08
C ARG A 65 -6.71 26.32 -47.87
N GLU A 66 -7.76 27.10 -48.01
CA GLU A 66 -8.77 27.28 -46.96
C GLU A 66 -9.48 25.96 -46.63
N LEU A 67 -9.90 25.20 -47.66
CA LEU A 67 -10.53 23.89 -47.47
C LEU A 67 -9.59 22.89 -46.79
N VAL A 68 -8.34 22.80 -47.22
CA VAL A 68 -7.34 21.93 -46.60
C VAL A 68 -7.08 22.37 -45.15
N GLY A 69 -7.01 23.67 -44.88
CA GLY A 69 -6.90 24.20 -43.53
C GLY A 69 -8.09 23.80 -42.65
N HIS A 70 -9.30 23.88 -43.17
CA HIS A 70 -10.51 23.44 -42.48
C HIS A 70 -10.47 21.92 -42.18
N MET A 71 -10.15 21.09 -43.18
CA MET A 71 -10.04 19.65 -43.00
C MET A 71 -8.93 19.24 -42.01
N GLN A 72 -7.80 19.97 -42.00
CA GLN A 72 -6.74 19.77 -41.01
C GLN A 72 -7.21 20.12 -39.60
N GLY A 73 -7.98 21.21 -39.45
CA GLY A 73 -8.62 21.58 -38.19
C GLY A 73 -9.60 20.51 -37.70
N ASP A 74 -10.47 20.01 -38.58
CA ASP A 74 -11.43 18.95 -38.25
C ASP A 74 -10.73 17.64 -37.85
N MET A 75 -9.65 17.27 -38.55
CA MET A 75 -8.84 16.11 -38.22
C MET A 75 -8.16 16.23 -36.85
N GLU A 76 -7.70 17.42 -36.49
CA GLU A 76 -7.10 17.68 -35.18
C GLU A 76 -8.16 17.61 -34.07
N ASN A 77 -9.34 18.20 -34.30
CA ASN A 77 -10.47 18.13 -33.36
C ASN A 77 -10.90 16.66 -33.13
N LEU A 78 -11.07 15.88 -34.20
CA LEU A 78 -11.43 14.45 -34.11
C LEU A 78 -10.36 13.60 -33.41
N ARG A 79 -9.08 13.96 -33.54
CA ARG A 79 -7.99 13.31 -32.79
C ARG A 79 -8.06 13.62 -31.31
N GLN A 80 -8.30 14.88 -30.94
CA GLN A 80 -8.44 15.30 -29.55
C GLN A 80 -9.66 14.62 -28.90
N GLU A 81 -10.81 14.61 -29.57
CA GLU A 81 -12.01 13.89 -29.08
C GLU A 81 -11.76 12.39 -28.90
N ASN A 82 -11.09 11.73 -29.86
CA ASN A 82 -10.74 10.31 -29.71
C ASN A 82 -9.79 10.05 -28.54
N GLN A 83 -8.81 10.93 -28.32
CA GLN A 83 -7.87 10.78 -27.22
C GLN A 83 -8.57 10.94 -25.87
N ILE A 84 -9.50 11.89 -25.76
CA ILE A 84 -10.34 12.09 -24.57
C ILE A 84 -11.22 10.85 -24.36
N HIS A 85 -11.96 10.39 -25.37
CA HIS A 85 -12.81 9.20 -25.29
C HIS A 85 -12.03 7.93 -24.93
N GLN A 86 -10.83 7.72 -25.47
CA GLN A 86 -9.98 6.58 -25.10
C GLN A 86 -9.52 6.68 -23.64
N SER A 87 -9.13 7.87 -23.18
CA SER A 87 -8.73 8.08 -21.79
C SER A 87 -9.89 7.83 -20.82
N GLU A 88 -11.08 8.36 -21.11
CA GLU A 88 -12.29 8.15 -20.32
C GLU A 88 -12.73 6.68 -20.30
N SER A 89 -12.71 6.02 -21.47
CA SER A 89 -13.03 4.59 -21.57
C SER A 89 -12.06 3.73 -20.76
N SER A 90 -10.75 4.03 -20.80
CA SER A 90 -9.74 3.31 -20.02
C SER A 90 -9.89 3.53 -18.51
N ALA A 91 -10.21 4.77 -18.09
CA ALA A 91 -10.48 5.10 -16.69
C ALA A 91 -11.73 4.39 -16.19
N GLN A 92 -12.80 4.37 -16.99
CA GLN A 92 -14.06 3.69 -16.66
C GLN A 92 -13.88 2.16 -16.62
N ALA A 93 -13.10 1.57 -17.52
CA ALA A 93 -12.76 0.16 -17.48
C ALA A 93 -11.97 -0.20 -16.22
N THR A 94 -10.99 0.64 -15.84
CA THR A 94 -10.19 0.46 -14.61
C THR A 94 -11.06 0.58 -13.35
N GLN A 95 -11.94 1.57 -13.30
CA GLN A 95 -12.89 1.75 -12.20
C GLN A 95 -13.86 0.56 -12.11
N SER A 96 -14.39 0.10 -13.25
CA SER A 96 -15.28 -1.05 -13.31
C SER A 96 -14.59 -2.34 -12.85
N ALA A 97 -13.33 -2.55 -13.25
CA ALA A 97 -12.51 -3.67 -12.79
C ALA A 97 -12.23 -3.59 -11.28
N ALA A 98 -11.94 -2.40 -10.74
CA ALA A 98 -11.76 -2.18 -9.31
C ALA A 98 -13.04 -2.50 -8.52
N ILE A 99 -14.20 -2.03 -8.97
CA ILE A 99 -15.50 -2.33 -8.34
C ILE A 99 -15.80 -3.83 -8.38
N LEU A 100 -15.57 -4.49 -9.52
CA LEU A 100 -15.75 -5.95 -9.64
C LEU A 100 -14.83 -6.71 -8.68
N SER A 101 -13.56 -6.31 -8.59
CA SER A 101 -12.60 -6.92 -7.67
C SER A 101 -13.02 -6.72 -6.20
N LEU A 102 -13.56 -5.55 -5.86
CA LEU A 102 -14.07 -5.24 -4.55
C LEU A 102 -15.31 -6.09 -4.23
N ASN A 103 -16.24 -6.21 -5.18
CA ASN A 103 -17.42 -7.07 -5.04
C ASN A 103 -17.03 -8.54 -4.84
N MET A 104 -16.05 -9.06 -5.59
CA MET A 104 -15.54 -10.42 -5.37
C MET A 104 -14.91 -10.58 -3.99
N ARG A 105 -14.12 -9.60 -3.53
CA ARG A 105 -13.55 -9.62 -2.17
C ARG A 105 -14.63 -9.59 -1.09
N LEU A 106 -15.67 -8.78 -1.27
CA LEU A 106 -16.81 -8.70 -0.36
C LEU A 106 -17.57 -10.02 -0.33
N GLN A 107 -17.86 -10.63 -1.48
CA GLN A 107 -18.51 -11.94 -1.54
C GLN A 107 -17.65 -13.04 -0.91
N SER A 108 -16.34 -13.06 -1.17
CA SER A 108 -15.41 -13.99 -0.55
C SER A 108 -15.36 -13.82 0.97
N THR A 109 -15.33 -12.58 1.46
CA THR A 109 -15.34 -12.26 2.89
C THR A 109 -16.67 -12.66 3.54
N ALA A 110 -17.81 -12.39 2.88
CA ALA A 110 -19.13 -12.79 3.33
C ALA A 110 -19.25 -14.32 3.43
N ALA A 111 -18.78 -15.07 2.41
CA ALA A 111 -18.76 -16.53 2.44
C ALA A 111 -17.86 -17.08 3.57
N LYS A 112 -16.67 -16.51 3.76
CA LYS A 112 -15.77 -16.87 4.87
C LYS A 112 -16.41 -16.60 6.25
N ASN A 113 -17.09 -15.46 6.40
CA ASN A 113 -17.79 -15.12 7.63
C ASN A 113 -18.98 -16.05 7.87
N GLN A 114 -19.72 -16.42 6.84
CA GLN A 114 -20.80 -17.40 6.93
C GLN A 114 -20.28 -18.78 7.37
N ALA A 115 -19.18 -19.25 6.79
CA ALA A 115 -18.55 -20.51 7.19
C ALA A 115 -18.10 -20.47 8.66
N LYS A 116 -17.43 -19.39 9.09
CA LYS A 116 -17.05 -19.18 10.51
C LYS A 116 -18.27 -19.13 11.43
N ASN A 117 -19.36 -18.52 11.00
CA ASN A 117 -20.60 -18.44 11.79
C ASN A 117 -21.25 -19.81 11.96
N ILE A 118 -21.29 -20.63 10.90
CA ILE A 118 -21.78 -22.02 10.97
C ILE A 118 -20.90 -22.82 11.94
N GLU A 119 -19.58 -22.73 11.80
CA GLU A 119 -18.63 -23.41 12.69
C GLU A 119 -18.79 -22.97 14.15
N PHE A 120 -19.04 -21.67 14.38
CA PHE A 120 -19.31 -21.13 15.71
C PHE A 120 -20.60 -21.67 16.31
N GLU A 121 -21.71 -21.70 15.55
CA GLU A 121 -22.98 -22.26 16.05
C GLU A 121 -22.88 -23.77 16.30
N LEU A 122 -22.12 -24.53 15.50
CA LEU A 122 -21.84 -25.94 15.77
C LEU A 122 -21.05 -26.12 17.07
N ARG A 123 -19.96 -25.38 17.28
CA ARG A 123 -19.18 -25.44 18.53
C ARG A 123 -20.00 -25.01 19.75
N LYS A 124 -20.88 -24.02 19.59
CA LYS A 124 -21.78 -23.54 20.63
C LYS A 124 -22.82 -24.61 21.00
N LEU A 125 -23.34 -25.35 20.02
CA LEU A 125 -24.20 -26.51 20.24
C LEU A 125 -23.46 -27.60 21.01
N ASP A 126 -22.24 -27.97 20.58
CA ASP A 126 -21.42 -28.98 21.25
C ASP A 126 -21.12 -28.60 22.70
N ALA A 127 -20.78 -27.33 22.95
CA ALA A 127 -20.54 -26.82 24.30
C ALA A 127 -21.81 -26.84 25.17
N ALA A 128 -22.97 -26.50 24.60
CA ALA A 128 -24.25 -26.56 25.29
C ALA A 128 -24.62 -28.01 25.65
N GLN A 129 -24.46 -28.95 24.71
CA GLN A 129 -24.69 -30.37 24.95
C GLN A 129 -23.72 -30.92 26.00
N ALA A 130 -22.43 -30.64 25.91
CA ALA A 130 -21.46 -31.08 26.91
C ALA A 130 -21.81 -30.57 28.32
N LYS A 131 -22.28 -29.32 28.43
CA LYS A 131 -22.75 -28.74 29.69
C LYS A 131 -24.02 -29.42 30.22
N GLU A 132 -24.98 -29.73 29.35
CA GLU A 132 -26.21 -30.45 29.71
C GLU A 132 -25.88 -31.89 30.14
N TRP A 133 -25.06 -32.61 29.39
CA TRP A 133 -24.57 -33.94 29.73
C TRP A 133 -23.86 -33.95 31.09
N LEU A 134 -22.99 -32.96 31.36
CA LEU A 134 -22.35 -32.81 32.66
C LEU A 134 -23.38 -32.56 33.77
N GLY A 135 -24.38 -31.72 33.52
CA GLY A 135 -25.48 -31.46 34.46
C GLY A 135 -26.33 -32.71 34.75
N ILE A 136 -26.48 -33.61 33.78
CA ILE A 136 -27.15 -34.90 33.95
C ILE A 136 -26.27 -35.87 34.74
N VAL A 137 -24.96 -35.91 34.50
CA VAL A 137 -24.03 -36.85 35.15
C VAL A 137 -23.68 -36.42 36.59
N GLN A 138 -23.59 -35.11 36.85
CA GLN A 138 -23.13 -34.57 38.13
C GLN A 138 -23.92 -35.08 39.37
N PRO A 139 -25.26 -35.21 39.34
CA PRO A 139 -26.04 -35.79 40.44
C PRO A 139 -25.73 -37.26 40.74
N TYR A 140 -25.12 -37.99 39.80
CA TYR A 140 -24.72 -39.40 40.00
C TYR A 140 -23.33 -39.54 40.63
N LEU A 141 -22.59 -38.44 40.82
CA LEU A 141 -21.29 -38.47 41.47
C LEU A 141 -21.42 -38.73 42.99
N PRO A 142 -20.47 -39.46 43.61
CA PRO A 142 -20.48 -39.66 45.05
C PRO A 142 -20.42 -38.32 45.81
N GLN A 143 -21.13 -38.25 46.95
CA GLN A 143 -21.14 -37.06 47.81
C GLN A 143 -19.72 -36.61 48.23
N VAL A 144 -18.81 -37.57 48.42
CA VAL A 144 -17.40 -37.31 48.75
C VAL A 144 -16.71 -36.43 47.70
N TYR A 145 -17.00 -36.63 46.41
CA TYR A 145 -16.44 -35.79 45.35
C TYR A 145 -16.92 -34.34 45.49
N VAL A 146 -18.22 -34.15 45.75
CA VAL A 146 -18.83 -32.82 45.86
C VAL A 146 -18.24 -32.03 47.03
N GLU A 147 -17.94 -32.70 48.14
CA GLU A 147 -17.45 -32.06 49.37
C GLU A 147 -15.93 -31.87 49.41
N VAL A 148 -15.15 -32.70 48.71
CA VAL A 148 -13.68 -32.76 48.85
C VAL A 148 -12.94 -32.43 47.54
N ASP A 149 -13.41 -32.95 46.41
CA ASP A 149 -12.65 -32.97 45.15
C ASP A 149 -13.11 -31.89 44.16
N ALA A 150 -14.34 -31.40 44.31
CA ALA A 150 -14.97 -30.48 43.37
C ALA A 150 -14.18 -29.17 43.22
N ASP A 151 -13.74 -28.57 44.33
CA ASP A 151 -12.96 -27.33 44.31
C ASP A 151 -11.58 -27.53 43.69
N ALA A 152 -10.93 -28.66 43.96
CA ALA A 152 -9.63 -28.98 43.36
C ALA A 152 -9.74 -29.20 41.84
N THR A 153 -10.79 -29.87 41.39
CA THR A 153 -11.09 -30.04 39.95
C THR A 153 -11.43 -28.70 39.31
N ALA A 154 -12.19 -27.84 39.98
CA ALA A 154 -12.53 -26.50 39.51
C ALA A 154 -11.30 -25.58 39.44
N CYS A 155 -10.39 -25.70 40.39
CA CYS A 155 -9.11 -24.99 40.43
C CYS A 155 -8.21 -25.36 39.24
N TYR A 156 -8.08 -26.66 38.95
CA TYR A 156 -7.36 -27.13 37.77
C TYR A 156 -7.93 -26.53 36.47
N MET A 157 -9.26 -26.58 36.31
CA MET A 157 -9.93 -26.00 35.15
C MET A 157 -9.80 -24.47 35.10
N PHE A 158 -9.76 -23.80 36.25
CA PHE A 158 -9.56 -22.36 36.36
C PHE A 158 -8.21 -21.94 35.80
N PHE A 159 -7.12 -22.61 36.17
CA PHE A 159 -5.80 -22.27 35.64
C PHE A 159 -5.71 -22.49 34.13
N GLN A 160 -6.37 -23.52 33.59
CA GLN A 160 -6.47 -23.68 32.13
C GLN A 160 -7.22 -22.52 31.45
N ARG A 161 -8.32 -22.05 32.05
CA ARG A 161 -9.08 -20.91 31.53
C ARG A 161 -8.28 -19.61 31.62
N LEU A 162 -7.57 -19.36 32.72
CA LEU A 162 -6.72 -18.18 32.85
C LEU A 162 -5.60 -18.18 31.80
N ALA A 163 -4.91 -19.30 31.62
CA ALA A 163 -3.85 -19.41 30.62
C ALA A 163 -4.35 -19.05 29.22
N THR A 164 -5.48 -19.65 28.81
CA THR A 164 -6.05 -19.41 27.49
C THR A 164 -6.56 -17.98 27.30
N LYS A 165 -7.17 -17.36 28.33
CA LYS A 165 -7.58 -15.95 28.27
C LYS A 165 -6.40 -15.00 28.18
N SER A 166 -5.34 -15.23 28.96
CA SER A 166 -4.13 -14.41 28.94
C SER A 166 -3.45 -14.46 27.57
N GLU A 167 -3.31 -15.65 26.97
CA GLU A 167 -2.79 -15.80 25.60
C GLU A 167 -3.68 -15.14 24.56
N LEU A 168 -5.00 -15.25 24.68
CA LEU A 168 -5.94 -14.60 23.78
C LEU A 168 -5.74 -13.07 23.79
N ILE A 169 -5.64 -12.47 24.97
CA ILE A 169 -5.42 -11.02 25.10
C ILE A 169 -4.08 -10.63 24.46
N ALA A 170 -2.99 -11.34 24.80
CA ALA A 170 -1.66 -11.11 24.23
C ALA A 170 -1.66 -11.17 22.70
N ASN A 171 -2.29 -12.20 22.12
CA ASN A 171 -2.33 -12.44 20.68
C ASN A 171 -3.18 -11.40 19.95
N VAL A 172 -4.36 -11.06 20.47
CA VAL A 172 -5.28 -10.11 19.83
C VAL A 172 -4.68 -8.71 19.84
N VAL A 173 -4.15 -8.26 20.98
CA VAL A 173 -3.53 -6.92 21.07
C VAL A 173 -2.26 -6.88 20.21
N GLY A 174 -1.41 -7.90 20.27
CA GLY A 174 -0.20 -7.96 19.44
C GLY A 174 -0.51 -7.87 17.94
N SER A 175 -1.53 -8.60 17.48
CA SER A 175 -1.98 -8.57 16.08
C SER A 175 -2.60 -7.22 15.70
N ALA A 176 -3.39 -6.60 16.59
CA ALA A 176 -4.00 -5.29 16.35
C ALA A 176 -2.96 -4.18 16.17
N HIS A 177 -1.79 -4.31 16.82
CA HIS A 177 -0.67 -3.38 16.69
C HIS A 177 0.39 -3.82 15.65
N GLY A 178 0.14 -4.87 14.87
CA GLY A 178 1.02 -5.33 13.79
C GLY A 178 2.36 -5.92 14.27
N LEU A 179 2.42 -6.48 15.48
CA LEU A 179 3.63 -7.15 15.96
C LEU A 179 3.84 -8.49 15.24
N PRO A 180 5.09 -8.86 14.90
CA PRO A 180 6.34 -8.15 15.18
C PRO A 180 6.75 -7.12 14.10
N GLU A 181 6.01 -7.01 12.99
CA GLU A 181 6.38 -6.19 11.84
C GLU A 181 6.52 -4.69 12.18
N SER A 182 5.64 -4.18 13.04
CA SER A 182 5.65 -2.80 13.53
C SER A 182 6.89 -2.43 14.36
N LEU A 183 7.71 -3.42 14.76
CA LEU A 183 9.01 -3.18 15.40
C LEU A 183 10.13 -2.90 14.37
N SER A 184 9.79 -2.86 13.08
CA SER A 184 10.73 -2.51 12.01
C SER A 184 10.56 -1.05 11.61
N GLY A 185 11.58 -0.24 11.88
CA GLY A 185 11.60 1.18 11.52
C GLY A 185 11.33 2.08 12.71
N SER A 186 10.45 3.06 12.53
CA SER A 186 10.09 4.05 13.56
C SER A 186 9.13 3.43 14.57
N VAL A 187 9.51 3.43 15.84
CA VAL A 187 8.74 2.78 16.91
C VAL A 187 8.10 3.85 17.81
N PRO A 188 6.77 3.93 17.89
CA PRO A 188 6.08 4.83 18.81
C PRO A 188 6.11 4.30 20.25
N GLU A 189 5.96 5.20 21.21
CA GLU A 189 5.94 4.87 22.65
C GLU A 189 4.83 3.87 23.01
N SER A 190 3.69 3.93 22.32
CA SER A 190 2.58 3.00 22.52
C SER A 190 2.96 1.54 22.27
N LEU A 191 3.88 1.25 21.34
CA LEU A 191 4.34 -0.12 21.07
C LEU A 191 5.18 -0.70 22.21
N VAL A 192 5.89 0.13 22.98
CA VAL A 192 6.64 -0.34 24.15
C VAL A 192 5.68 -0.88 25.20
N GLY A 193 4.61 -0.13 25.50
CA GLY A 193 3.56 -0.57 26.43
C GLY A 193 2.84 -1.84 25.95
N VAL A 194 2.65 -2.01 24.64
CA VAL A 194 2.09 -3.24 24.05
C VAL A 194 3.02 -4.43 24.28
N CYS A 195 4.33 -4.27 24.05
CA CYS A 195 5.31 -5.34 24.24
C CYS A 195 5.42 -5.76 25.72
N GLU A 196 5.46 -4.78 26.64
CA GLU A 196 5.45 -5.03 28.09
C GLU A 196 4.20 -5.80 28.52
N MET A 197 3.01 -5.37 28.06
CA MET A 197 1.75 -6.04 28.35
C MET A 197 1.75 -7.48 27.85
N ARG A 198 2.19 -7.68 26.61
CA ARG A 198 2.27 -9.00 25.98
C ARG A 198 3.20 -9.93 26.75
N GLY A 199 4.38 -9.47 27.16
CA GLY A 199 5.29 -10.23 28.02
C GLY A 199 4.66 -10.65 29.34
N ARG A 200 4.00 -9.72 30.05
CA ARG A 200 3.31 -10.04 31.31
C ARG A 200 2.16 -11.02 31.13
N MET A 201 1.41 -10.93 30.03
CA MET A 201 0.31 -11.84 29.75
C MET A 201 0.79 -13.26 29.45
N TYR A 202 1.85 -13.43 28.66
CA TYR A 202 2.40 -14.76 28.45
C TYR A 202 3.03 -15.34 29.70
N HIS A 203 3.71 -14.53 30.52
CA HIS A 203 4.20 -14.99 31.81
C HIS A 203 3.05 -15.50 32.69
N LEU A 204 1.95 -14.74 32.79
CA LEU A 204 0.77 -15.19 33.53
C LEU A 204 0.20 -16.48 32.93
N ALA A 205 0.17 -16.61 31.61
CA ALA A 205 -0.32 -17.80 30.94
C ALA A 205 0.54 -19.05 31.21
N CYS A 206 1.86 -18.92 31.08
CA CYS A 206 2.81 -19.99 31.37
C CYS A 206 2.76 -20.38 32.84
N LEU A 207 2.70 -19.41 33.76
CA LEU A 207 2.53 -19.68 35.18
C LEU A 207 1.25 -20.48 35.45
N CYS A 208 0.12 -20.10 34.85
CA CYS A 208 -1.13 -20.86 34.96
C CYS A 208 -1.02 -22.28 34.34
N LYS A 209 -0.30 -22.45 33.23
CA LYS A 209 -0.02 -23.79 32.66
C LYS A 209 0.85 -24.64 33.60
N ARG A 210 1.82 -24.05 34.28
CA ARG A 210 2.61 -24.71 35.32
C ARG A 210 1.70 -25.21 36.45
N PHE A 211 0.80 -24.38 36.98
CA PHE A 211 -0.21 -24.81 37.97
C PHE A 211 -1.01 -26.02 37.45
N ALA A 212 -1.55 -25.94 36.23
CA ALA A 212 -2.34 -27.02 35.66
C ALA A 212 -1.52 -28.32 35.45
N SER A 213 -0.26 -28.22 35.01
CA SER A 213 0.63 -29.36 34.82
C SER A 213 0.97 -30.06 36.13
N VAL A 214 1.26 -29.29 37.19
CA VAL A 214 1.51 -29.85 38.52
C VAL A 214 0.25 -30.52 39.06
N MET A 215 -0.90 -29.83 39.03
CA MET A 215 -2.17 -30.39 39.52
C MET A 215 -2.59 -31.67 38.79
N ARG A 216 -2.19 -31.84 37.53
CA ARG A 216 -2.49 -33.06 36.75
C ARG A 216 -1.67 -34.28 37.19
N LYS A 217 -0.54 -34.08 37.86
CA LYS A 217 0.45 -35.13 38.17
C LYS A 217 0.81 -35.23 39.65
N CYS A 218 0.39 -34.29 40.48
CA CYS A 218 0.70 -34.27 41.90
C CYS A 218 -0.04 -35.38 42.66
N ASP A 219 0.38 -35.60 43.90
CA ASP A 219 -0.34 -36.46 44.82
C ASP A 219 -1.67 -35.81 45.28
N VAL A 220 -2.51 -36.63 45.89
CA VAL A 220 -3.86 -36.25 46.34
C VAL A 220 -3.82 -35.09 47.35
N ASN A 221 -2.86 -35.09 48.29
CA ASN A 221 -2.80 -34.04 49.32
C ASN A 221 -2.46 -32.69 48.70
N THR A 222 -1.49 -32.66 47.78
CA THR A 222 -1.11 -31.45 47.05
C THR A 222 -2.26 -30.96 46.17
N PHE A 223 -2.98 -31.86 45.49
CA PHE A 223 -4.13 -31.51 44.67
C PHE A 223 -5.22 -30.79 45.49
N HIS A 224 -5.55 -31.32 46.68
CA HIS A 224 -6.51 -30.67 47.58
C HIS A 224 -5.97 -29.40 48.22
N ALA A 225 -4.68 -29.33 48.57
CA ALA A 225 -4.08 -28.14 49.17
C ALA A 225 -4.21 -26.93 48.24
N VAL A 226 -3.90 -27.11 46.95
CA VAL A 226 -4.09 -26.07 45.92
C VAL A 226 -5.57 -25.82 45.68
N GLY A 227 -6.39 -26.88 45.63
CA GLY A 227 -7.84 -26.77 45.41
C GLY A 227 -8.56 -25.89 46.44
N ARG A 228 -8.14 -25.92 47.71
CA ARG A 228 -8.72 -25.08 48.78
C ARG A 228 -8.58 -23.58 48.54
N LEU A 229 -7.64 -23.17 47.70
CA LEU A 229 -7.41 -21.76 47.35
C LEU A 229 -8.37 -21.28 46.26
N PHE A 230 -9.09 -22.18 45.59
CA PHE A 230 -9.95 -21.85 44.45
C PHE A 230 -10.96 -20.72 44.73
N PRO A 231 -11.68 -20.69 45.87
CA PRO A 231 -12.61 -19.60 46.15
C PRO A 231 -11.94 -18.22 46.20
N ASP A 232 -10.71 -18.15 46.71
CA ASP A 232 -9.94 -16.91 46.83
C ASP A 232 -9.33 -16.47 45.48
N LEU A 233 -9.09 -17.42 44.58
CA LEU A 233 -8.54 -17.17 43.24
C LEU A 233 -9.62 -16.77 42.22
N LEU A 234 -10.87 -17.18 42.44
CA LEU A 234 -12.00 -16.95 41.53
C LEU A 234 -12.19 -15.48 41.07
N PRO A 235 -12.00 -14.45 41.92
CA PRO A 235 -12.10 -13.05 41.49
C PRO A 235 -11.09 -12.66 40.38
N MET A 236 -9.95 -13.34 40.28
CA MET A 236 -8.93 -13.06 39.26
C MET A 236 -9.42 -13.44 37.86
N GLU A 237 -10.20 -14.53 37.74
CA GLU A 237 -10.82 -14.90 36.46
C GLU A 237 -11.76 -13.79 35.97
N LYS A 238 -12.61 -13.26 36.87
CA LYS A 238 -13.52 -12.16 36.55
C LYS A 238 -12.77 -10.89 36.12
N ARG A 239 -11.60 -10.64 36.70
CA ARG A 239 -10.78 -9.49 36.34
C ARG A 239 -10.18 -9.64 34.94
N LEU A 240 -9.79 -10.86 34.53
CA LEU A 240 -9.40 -11.12 33.14
C LEU A 240 -10.60 -11.09 32.18
N ASP A 241 -11.77 -11.58 32.59
CA ASP A 241 -12.99 -11.50 31.79
C ASP A 241 -13.35 -10.04 31.45
N MET A 242 -13.18 -9.12 32.41
CA MET A 242 -13.36 -7.69 32.18
C MET A 242 -12.44 -7.18 31.06
N HIS A 243 -11.17 -7.59 31.04
CA HIS A 243 -10.22 -7.21 29.97
C HIS A 243 -10.59 -7.81 28.61
N VAL A 244 -11.07 -9.05 28.58
CA VAL A 244 -11.60 -9.68 27.36
C VAL A 244 -12.83 -8.92 26.83
N ASP A 245 -13.74 -8.50 27.71
CA ASP A 245 -14.92 -7.74 27.32
C ASP A 245 -14.58 -6.33 26.82
N LEU A 246 -13.59 -5.65 27.42
CA LEU A 246 -13.08 -4.38 26.90
C LEU A 246 -12.46 -4.54 25.50
N LEU A 247 -11.70 -5.61 25.27
CA LEU A 247 -11.17 -5.97 23.95
C LEU A 247 -12.26 -6.17 22.91
N ARG A 248 -13.35 -6.85 23.27
CA ARG A 248 -14.48 -7.08 22.37
C ARG A 248 -15.22 -5.79 21.97
N ARG A 249 -15.12 -4.74 22.79
CA ARG A 249 -15.76 -3.44 22.58
C ARG A 249 -14.82 -2.39 21.97
N ASP A 250 -13.57 -2.77 21.70
CA ASP A 250 -12.52 -1.84 21.26
C ASP A 250 -12.22 -0.72 22.28
N GLU A 251 -12.44 -1.02 23.57
CA GLU A 251 -12.23 -0.11 24.71
C GLU A 251 -11.05 -0.56 25.60
N PHE A 252 -10.14 -1.36 25.05
CA PHE A 252 -9.07 -1.99 25.82
C PHE A 252 -8.03 -0.98 26.32
N ARG A 253 -7.69 -1.07 27.60
CA ARG A 253 -6.75 -0.15 28.27
C ARG A 253 -5.49 -0.90 28.68
N ILE A 254 -4.43 -0.75 27.89
CA ILE A 254 -3.15 -1.45 28.07
C ILE A 254 -2.60 -1.24 29.49
N MET A 255 -2.49 0.01 29.95
CA MET A 255 -1.87 0.31 31.25
C MET A 255 -2.66 -0.24 32.46
N GLU A 256 -4.00 -0.22 32.38
CA GLU A 256 -4.84 -0.82 33.43
C GLU A 256 -4.64 -2.35 33.45
N CYS A 257 -4.60 -2.97 32.28
CA CYS A 257 -4.36 -4.40 32.13
C CYS A 257 -2.99 -4.81 32.69
N VAL A 258 -1.95 -4.07 32.33
CA VAL A 258 -0.57 -4.24 32.82
C VAL A 258 -0.50 -4.17 34.35
N SER A 259 -1.22 -3.23 34.97
CA SER A 259 -1.28 -3.07 36.44
C SER A 259 -1.99 -4.23 37.13
N ASP A 260 -3.09 -4.70 36.57
CA ASP A 260 -3.85 -5.81 37.14
C ASP A 260 -3.09 -7.14 37.04
N VAL A 261 -2.51 -7.42 35.87
CA VAL A 261 -1.74 -8.63 35.63
C VAL A 261 -0.50 -8.66 36.53
N ALA A 262 0.17 -7.52 36.75
CA ALA A 262 1.29 -7.47 37.67
C ALA A 262 0.91 -7.90 39.10
N LYS A 263 -0.28 -7.52 39.59
CA LYS A 263 -0.78 -7.96 40.90
C LYS A 263 -1.09 -9.46 40.93
N MET A 264 -1.70 -9.98 39.86
CA MET A 264 -1.97 -11.42 39.73
C MET A 264 -0.69 -12.24 39.70
N LEU A 265 0.32 -11.79 38.93
CA LEU A 265 1.62 -12.43 38.83
C LEU A 265 2.28 -12.52 40.20
N LEU A 266 2.38 -11.42 40.95
CA LEU A 266 2.96 -11.44 42.29
C LEU A 266 2.27 -12.46 43.22
N GLN A 267 0.94 -12.54 43.17
CA GLN A 267 0.20 -13.50 43.97
C GLN A 267 0.46 -14.95 43.53
N PHE A 268 0.48 -15.20 42.22
CA PHE A 268 0.62 -16.55 41.66
C PHE A 268 2.05 -17.06 41.75
N GLU A 269 3.05 -16.19 41.62
CA GLU A 269 4.47 -16.52 41.83
C GLU A 269 4.71 -16.94 43.28
N HIS A 270 4.23 -16.13 44.23
CA HIS A 270 4.30 -16.49 45.65
C HIS A 270 3.59 -17.82 45.93
N LEU A 271 2.44 -18.04 45.30
CA LEU A 271 1.72 -19.30 45.44
C LEU A 271 2.49 -20.48 44.81
N ALA A 272 3.12 -20.29 43.65
CA ALA A 272 3.90 -21.33 42.98
C ALA A 272 5.13 -21.73 43.82
N ASP A 273 5.83 -20.75 44.40
CA ASP A 273 6.99 -20.99 45.26
C ASP A 273 6.62 -21.78 46.51
N THR A 274 5.45 -21.50 47.09
CA THR A 274 4.97 -22.18 48.31
C THR A 274 4.33 -23.54 48.02
N ALA A 275 3.53 -23.66 46.97
CA ALA A 275 2.78 -24.88 46.66
C ALA A 275 3.59 -25.94 45.91
N PHE A 276 4.61 -25.55 45.14
CA PHE A 276 5.27 -26.44 44.17
C PHE A 276 6.76 -26.65 44.41
N SER A 277 7.31 -26.17 45.52
CA SER A 277 8.73 -26.40 45.84
C SER A 277 9.07 -27.90 45.80
N GLY A 278 9.96 -28.28 44.86
CA GLY A 278 10.44 -29.65 44.72
C GLY A 278 9.66 -30.58 43.76
N PHE A 279 8.66 -30.09 43.02
CA PHE A 279 8.00 -30.87 41.97
C PHE A 279 8.75 -30.79 40.64
N GLU A 280 9.26 -31.90 40.11
CA GLU A 280 9.93 -31.92 38.79
C GLU A 280 8.95 -31.96 37.61
N ALA A 281 7.66 -32.19 37.87
CA ALA A 281 6.62 -32.35 36.86
C ALA A 281 6.34 -31.08 36.04
N ASP A 282 6.79 -29.91 36.53
CA ASP A 282 6.65 -28.60 35.89
C ASP A 282 7.86 -28.21 35.02
N LEU A 283 8.93 -29.01 34.97
CA LEU A 283 10.17 -28.66 34.27
C LEU A 283 9.90 -28.25 32.81
N ALA A 284 9.12 -29.03 32.07
CA ALA A 284 8.80 -28.72 30.68
C ALA A 284 8.05 -27.38 30.52
N GLU A 285 7.13 -27.08 31.43
CA GLU A 285 6.38 -25.81 31.41
C GLU A 285 7.28 -24.64 31.84
N ARG A 286 8.24 -24.87 32.74
CA ARG A 286 9.23 -23.86 33.16
C ARG A 286 10.22 -23.53 32.04
N GLU A 287 10.70 -24.52 31.31
CA GLU A 287 11.57 -24.30 30.14
C GLU A 287 10.82 -23.59 29.01
N LEU A 288 9.54 -23.95 28.80
CA LEU A 288 8.66 -23.25 27.85
C LEU A 288 8.45 -21.79 28.26
N ASP A 289 8.22 -21.53 29.55
CA ASP A 289 8.08 -20.18 30.12
C ASP A 289 9.33 -19.34 29.87
N LEU A 290 10.53 -19.85 30.21
CA LEU A 290 11.81 -19.17 29.97
C LEU A 290 12.01 -18.83 28.49
N THR A 291 11.67 -19.77 27.59
CA THR A 291 11.79 -19.55 26.14
C THR A 291 10.81 -18.47 25.65
N MET A 292 9.56 -18.51 26.13
CA MET A 292 8.54 -17.53 25.77
C MET A 292 8.86 -16.14 26.31
N GLN A 293 9.35 -16.06 27.55
CA GLN A 293 9.81 -14.82 28.17
C GLN A 293 10.97 -14.23 27.39
N LEU A 294 11.98 -15.03 27.01
CA LEU A 294 13.08 -14.58 26.18
C LEU A 294 12.59 -13.98 24.85
N ASP A 295 11.61 -14.61 24.19
CA ASP A 295 11.02 -14.07 22.95
C ASP A 295 10.34 -12.71 23.17
N CYS A 296 9.60 -12.56 24.28
CA CYS A 296 8.91 -11.33 24.64
C CYS A 296 9.87 -10.22 25.12
N ASP A 297 10.93 -10.59 25.82
CA ASP A 297 11.98 -9.68 26.28
C ASP A 297 12.77 -9.13 25.10
N LEU A 298 13.04 -9.96 24.08
CA LEU A 298 13.62 -9.49 22.82
C LEU A 298 12.71 -8.50 22.10
N ASP A 299 11.39 -8.74 22.05
CA ASP A 299 10.44 -7.78 21.47
C ASP A 299 10.41 -6.46 22.27
N SER A 300 10.41 -6.55 23.59
CA SER A 300 10.42 -5.39 24.49
C SER A 300 11.72 -4.60 24.36
N PHE A 301 12.86 -5.29 24.24
CA PHE A 301 14.15 -4.68 23.99
C PHE A 301 14.20 -3.95 22.64
N VAL A 302 13.76 -4.62 21.56
CA VAL A 302 13.68 -4.02 20.22
C VAL A 302 12.74 -2.81 20.23
N ALA A 303 11.62 -2.87 20.93
CA ALA A 303 10.69 -1.75 21.07
C ALA A 303 11.33 -0.56 21.81
N ALA A 304 11.99 -0.81 22.95
CA ALA A 304 12.61 0.26 23.76
C ALA A 304 13.79 0.93 23.04
N ILE A 305 14.69 0.13 22.43
CA ILE A 305 15.82 0.66 21.67
C ILE A 305 15.34 1.31 20.37
N GLY A 306 14.33 0.75 19.72
CA GLY A 306 13.68 1.33 18.54
C GLY A 306 13.07 2.69 18.85
N LEU A 307 12.35 2.83 19.95
CA LEU A 307 11.80 4.11 20.42
C LEU A 307 12.92 5.12 20.68
N THR A 308 13.99 4.69 21.35
CA THR A 308 15.15 5.54 21.62
C THR A 308 15.78 6.04 20.32
N LYS A 309 15.95 5.16 19.33
CA LYS A 309 16.44 5.50 18.00
C LYS A 309 15.54 6.53 17.32
N THR A 310 14.22 6.29 17.32
CA THR A 310 13.23 7.21 16.73
C THR A 310 13.24 8.58 17.41
N ALA A 311 13.28 8.61 18.74
CA ALA A 311 13.34 9.86 19.50
C ALA A 311 14.61 10.65 19.18
N LEU A 312 15.75 9.97 19.08
CA LEU A 312 17.02 10.57 18.70
C LEU A 312 17.01 11.11 17.26
N GLU A 313 16.54 10.31 16.30
CA GLU A 313 16.40 10.75 14.89
C GLU A 313 15.47 11.97 14.76
N ASN A 314 14.41 12.04 15.56
CA ASN A 314 13.51 13.19 15.57
C ASN A 314 14.19 14.42 16.18
N SER A 315 14.95 14.26 17.27
CA SER A 315 15.70 15.36 17.90
C SER A 315 16.83 15.89 17.00
N ILE A 316 17.47 15.03 16.20
CA ILE A 316 18.47 15.46 15.21
C ILE A 316 17.84 16.30 14.10
N LYS A 317 16.59 16.01 13.72
CA LYS A 317 15.85 16.72 12.67
C LYS A 317 15.12 17.97 13.18
N ASP A 318 15.10 18.19 14.49
CA ASP A 318 14.38 19.30 15.11
C ASP A 318 15.29 20.54 15.17
N ASP A 319 14.96 21.53 14.34
CA ASP A 319 15.71 22.78 14.16
C ASP A 319 15.86 23.60 15.45
N ASP A 320 14.99 23.39 16.44
CA ASP A 320 15.04 24.06 17.74
C ASP A 320 16.03 23.40 18.73
N THR A 321 16.60 22.25 18.38
CA THR A 321 17.54 21.52 19.24
C THR A 321 18.97 22.00 19.01
N ILE A 322 19.64 22.48 20.06
CA ILE A 322 21.07 22.80 20.00
C ILE A 322 21.86 21.49 20.10
N LEU A 323 22.53 21.14 19.01
CA LEU A 323 23.25 19.88 18.89
C LEU A 323 24.77 20.14 18.91
N GLU A 324 25.44 19.69 19.97
CA GLU A 324 26.89 19.82 20.14
C GLU A 324 27.59 18.50 19.85
N TYR A 325 28.07 18.32 18.61
CA TYR A 325 28.65 17.06 18.14
C TYR A 325 30.19 16.98 18.24
N GLY A 326 30.87 18.11 18.46
CA GLY A 326 32.34 18.17 18.38
C GLY A 326 32.84 17.67 17.02
N ASP A 327 33.81 16.74 17.03
CA ASP A 327 34.37 16.08 15.83
C ASP A 327 33.72 14.71 15.51
N LEU A 328 32.63 14.35 16.19
CA LEU A 328 32.01 13.02 16.08
C LEU A 328 30.94 13.00 15.00
N ASP A 329 31.00 11.96 14.15
CA ASP A 329 29.93 11.61 13.22
C ASP A 329 28.86 10.80 13.95
N ILE A 330 27.67 11.38 14.14
CA ILE A 330 26.56 10.77 14.92
C ILE A 330 26.04 9.52 14.23
N ASP A 331 25.99 9.52 12.90
CA ASP A 331 25.48 8.40 12.13
C ASP A 331 26.34 7.17 12.42
N ARG A 332 27.67 7.34 12.33
CA ARG A 332 28.64 6.28 12.58
C ARG A 332 28.83 5.93 14.05
N THR A 333 28.76 6.91 14.95
CA THR A 333 29.10 6.71 16.37
C THR A 333 27.90 6.21 17.19
N LEU A 334 26.67 6.52 16.77
CA LEU A 334 25.47 6.27 17.56
C LEU A 334 24.39 5.52 16.78
N LEU A 335 23.97 6.00 15.60
CA LEU A 335 22.84 5.40 14.87
C LEU A 335 23.18 4.04 14.24
N GLU A 336 24.37 3.89 13.66
CA GLU A 336 24.86 2.62 13.09
C GLU A 336 24.97 1.51 14.15
N PRO A 337 25.63 1.72 15.31
CA PRO A 337 25.67 0.72 16.39
C PRO A 337 24.28 0.34 16.91
N ILE A 338 23.38 1.31 17.08
CA ILE A 338 21.99 1.05 17.51
C ILE A 338 21.27 0.19 16.46
N ALA A 339 21.41 0.51 15.17
CA ALA A 339 20.82 -0.27 14.09
C ALA A 339 21.38 -1.70 14.04
N GLN A 340 22.69 -1.87 14.27
CA GLN A 340 23.35 -3.17 14.32
C GLN A 340 22.82 -4.03 15.48
N ILE A 341 22.65 -3.45 16.68
CA ILE A 341 22.09 -4.13 17.84
C ILE A 341 20.65 -4.58 17.56
N LEU A 342 19.83 -3.71 16.99
CA LEU A 342 18.44 -4.04 16.62
C LEU A 342 18.38 -5.21 15.63
N GLU A 343 19.27 -5.24 14.64
CA GLU A 343 19.33 -6.32 13.66
C GLU A 343 19.82 -7.64 14.28
N GLN A 344 20.78 -7.58 15.21
CA GLN A 344 21.24 -8.74 15.96
C GLN A 344 20.14 -9.33 16.85
N SER A 345 19.35 -8.49 17.53
CA SER A 345 18.21 -8.94 18.33
C SER A 345 17.13 -9.62 17.48
N LYS A 346 16.85 -9.09 16.27
CA LYS A 346 15.94 -9.74 15.32
C LYS A 346 16.49 -11.08 14.82
N SER A 347 17.80 -11.13 14.53
CA SER A 347 18.48 -12.34 14.07
C SER A 347 18.46 -13.44 15.14
N ALA A 348 18.67 -13.08 16.41
CA ALA A 348 18.59 -14.01 17.53
C ALA A 348 17.21 -14.69 17.59
N LYS A 349 16.13 -13.92 17.39
CA LYS A 349 14.75 -14.43 17.37
C LYS A 349 14.50 -15.45 16.25
N ILE A 350 15.13 -15.27 15.09
CA ILE A 350 15.03 -16.23 13.98
C ILE A 350 15.78 -17.53 14.31
N ALA A 351 16.92 -17.46 15.00
CA ALA A 351 17.70 -18.64 15.37
C ALA A 351 17.00 -19.55 16.41
N PHE A 352 16.03 -19.03 17.16
CA PHE A 352 15.23 -19.78 18.14
C PHE A 352 13.97 -20.44 17.57
N LYS A 353 13.57 -20.14 16.33
CA LYS A 353 12.44 -20.76 15.62
C LYS A 353 12.91 -21.89 14.71
#